data_AF-A0A6L8G4Z4-F1
#
_entry.id   AF-A0A6L8G4Z4-F1
#
_cell.length_a   1.000
_cell.length_b   1.000
_cell.length_c   1.000
_cell.angle_alpha   90.00
_cell.angle_beta   90.00
_cell.angle_gamma   90.00
#
_symmetry.space_group_name_H-M   'P 1'
#
loop_
_entity.id
_entity.type
_entity.pdbx_description
1 polymer ?
#
loop_
_entity_poly.entity_id
_entity_poly.type
_entity_poly.pdbx_seq_one_letter_code
_entity_poly.pdbx_strand_id
1 'polypeptide(L)'
;MARAQGEVSLAAKSRDGGTALRRLRQSGSLKCLFPRDAGPALQAVLLNCAGGVTGGDRLSLSARAEARTTLTLSTQAAERIYRALPGEIGRIETRLD
;
A
#
# COMPACT_ATOMS: atom_id res chain seq x y z
N MET A 1 9.17 19.44 -12.97
CA MET A 1 8.67 19.03 -11.63
C MET A 1 8.91 17.53 -11.46
N ALA A 2 9.21 17.06 -10.25
CA ALA A 2 9.38 15.64 -9.98
C ALA A 2 8.04 14.91 -10.01
N ARG A 3 7.98 13.71 -10.60
CA ARG A 3 6.81 12.82 -10.58
C ARG A 3 6.82 11.99 -9.31
N ALA A 4 5.65 11.78 -8.71
CA ALA A 4 5.52 10.98 -7.51
C ALA A 4 5.81 9.50 -7.83
N GLN A 5 6.71 8.91 -7.05
CA GLN A 5 6.95 7.47 -7.06
C GLN A 5 6.69 6.95 -5.65
N GLY A 6 5.97 5.84 -5.54
CA GLY A 6 5.65 5.22 -4.26
C GLY A 6 5.53 3.71 -4.38
N GLU A 7 6.13 2.98 -3.45
CA GLU A 7 6.05 1.53 -3.42
C GLU A 7 5.83 1.04 -1.99
N VAL A 8 4.93 0.08 -1.82
CA VAL A 8 4.76 -0.70 -0.59
C VAL A 8 4.71 -2.17 -0.96
N SER A 9 5.54 -2.98 -0.32
CA SER A 9 5.48 -4.43 -0.35
C SER A 9 5.37 -4.95 1.08
N LEU A 10 4.26 -5.60 1.42
CA LEU A 10 4.05 -6.20 2.73
C LEU A 10 3.69 -7.68 2.63
N ALA A 11 4.09 -8.43 3.64
CA ALA A 11 3.67 -9.82 3.80
C ALA A 11 3.31 -10.12 5.25
N ALA A 12 2.20 -10.82 5.43
CA ALA A 12 1.74 -11.35 6.71
C ALA A 12 2.20 -12.81 6.86
N LYS A 13 2.46 -13.24 8.09
CA LYS A 13 2.72 -14.64 8.48
C LYS A 13 1.83 -15.05 9.63
N SER A 14 1.60 -16.35 9.74
CA SER A 14 0.91 -16.91 10.91
C SER A 14 1.83 -16.81 12.14
N ARG A 15 1.21 -16.59 13.30
CA ARG A 15 1.79 -16.62 14.64
C ARG A 15 0.81 -17.38 15.55
N ASP A 16 1.29 -17.87 16.68
CA ASP A 16 0.41 -18.42 17.71
C ASP A 16 -0.75 -17.46 18.03
N GLY A 17 -1.98 -17.95 17.87
CA GLY A 17 -3.21 -17.19 18.07
C GLY A 17 -3.52 -16.06 17.07
N GLY A 18 -2.77 -15.86 15.98
CA GLY A 18 -3.07 -14.77 15.05
C GLY A 18 -2.14 -14.58 13.86
N THR A 19 -2.12 -13.36 13.34
CA THR A 19 -1.34 -12.95 12.17
C THR A 19 -0.36 -11.84 12.55
N ALA A 20 0.88 -11.94 12.11
CA ALA A 20 1.93 -10.96 12.37
C ALA A 20 2.59 -10.47 11.07
N LEU A 21 3.23 -9.31 11.12
CA LEU A 21 4.04 -8.79 10.02
C LEU A 21 5.27 -9.67 9.81
N ARG A 22 5.48 -10.15 8.58
CA ARG A 22 6.71 -10.87 8.17
C ARG A 22 7.71 -9.96 7.51
N ARG A 23 7.24 -9.09 6.62
CA ARG A 23 8.08 -8.18 5.84
C ARG A 23 7.29 -6.92 5.54
N LEU A 24 7.97 -5.79 5.65
CA LEU A 24 7.51 -4.52 5.10
C LEU A 24 8.69 -3.84 4.41
N ARG A 25 8.53 -3.54 3.12
CA ARG A 25 9.39 -2.63 2.38
C ARG A 25 8.52 -1.49 1.87
N GLN A 26 9.01 -0.26 2.00
CA GLN A 26 8.33 0.89 1.43
C GLN A 26 9.36 1.91 0.92
N SER A 27 9.00 2.65 -0.11
CA SER A 27 9.82 3.72 -0.69
C SER A 27 8.93 4.82 -1.28
N GLY A 28 9.50 6.03 -1.39
CA GLY A 28 8.79 7.14 -2.02
C GLY A 28 7.56 7.61 -1.24
N SER A 29 6.52 8.05 -1.96
CA SER A 29 5.34 8.71 -1.39
C SER A 29 4.30 7.76 -0.78
N LEU A 30 4.29 6.47 -1.15
CA LEU A 30 3.35 5.48 -0.59
C LEU A 30 3.89 4.93 0.73
N LYS A 31 3.05 4.93 1.78
CA LYS A 31 3.39 4.48 3.13
C LYS A 31 2.40 3.45 3.64
N CYS A 32 2.90 2.48 4.39
CA CYS A 32 2.11 1.53 5.18
C CYS A 32 2.20 1.94 6.66
N LEU A 33 1.11 2.44 7.21
CA LEU A 33 1.01 2.92 8.57
C LEU A 33 0.42 1.85 9.48
N PHE A 34 0.98 1.78 10.69
CA PHE A 34 0.51 0.96 11.79
C PHE A 34 0.23 -0.52 11.45
N PRO A 35 1.15 -1.26 10.80
CA PRO A 35 0.99 -2.70 10.61
C PRO A 35 1.03 -3.40 11.98
N ARG A 36 -0.14 -3.65 12.56
CA ARG A 36 -0.28 -4.11 13.95
C ARG A 36 -1.22 -5.30 14.02
N ASP A 37 -0.91 -6.21 14.92
CA ASP A 37 -1.73 -7.35 15.27
C ASP A 37 -3.08 -6.84 15.84
N ALA A 38 -4.19 -7.32 15.29
CA ALA A 38 -5.56 -6.94 15.64
C ALA A 38 -6.41 -8.21 15.78
N GLY A 39 -6.22 -8.92 16.89
CA GLY A 39 -6.81 -10.24 17.11
C GLY A 39 -6.27 -11.26 16.10
N PRO A 40 -7.14 -11.94 15.31
CA PRO A 40 -6.68 -12.94 14.35
C PRO A 40 -6.00 -12.34 13.10
N ALA A 41 -6.11 -11.02 12.88
CA ALA A 41 -5.65 -10.34 11.67
C ALA A 41 -4.47 -9.41 11.92
N LEU A 42 -3.71 -9.11 10.85
CA LEU A 42 -2.82 -7.96 10.77
C LEU A 42 -3.58 -6.82 10.09
N GLN A 43 -3.67 -5.66 10.73
CA GLN A 43 -4.27 -4.46 10.14
C GLN A 43 -3.20 -3.45 9.74
N ALA A 44 -3.39 -2.78 8.60
CA ALA A 44 -2.57 -1.65 8.20
C ALA A 44 -3.35 -0.62 7.37
N VAL A 45 -2.91 0.64 7.42
CA VAL A 45 -3.47 1.74 6.64
C VAL A 45 -2.46 2.21 5.59
N LEU A 46 -2.90 2.35 4.35
CA LEU A 46 -2.10 2.88 3.26
C LEU A 46 -2.33 4.39 3.10
N LEU A 47 -1.25 5.12 2.86
CA LEU A 47 -1.26 6.57 2.67
C LEU A 47 -0.34 6.98 1.52
N ASN A 48 -0.88 7.74 0.55
CA ASN A 48 -0.08 8.48 -0.42
C ASN A 48 0.24 9.89 0.12
N CYS A 49 1.50 10.14 0.46
CA CYS A 49 1.95 11.43 0.97
C CYS A 49 2.22 12.48 -0.14
N ALA A 50 2.03 12.14 -1.43
CA ALA A 50 2.16 13.11 -2.52
C ALA A 50 0.95 14.04 -2.65
N GLY A 51 -0.17 13.75 -1.96
CA GLY A 51 -1.39 14.57 -1.99
C GLY A 51 -2.31 14.34 -3.19
N GLY A 52 -2.05 13.28 -3.96
CA GLY A 52 -2.82 12.85 -5.12
C GLY A 52 -1.93 12.17 -6.17
N VAL A 53 -2.52 11.88 -7.33
CA VAL A 53 -1.86 11.30 -8.51
C VAL A 53 -2.18 12.13 -9.74
N THR A 54 -1.17 12.45 -10.54
CA THR A 54 -1.30 13.09 -11.85
C THR A 54 -0.53 12.32 -12.93
N GLY A 55 -0.53 12.84 -14.17
CA GLY A 55 0.24 12.29 -15.28
C GLY A 55 1.71 12.06 -14.93
N GLY A 56 2.22 10.85 -15.20
CA GLY A 56 3.61 10.46 -14.96
C GLY A 56 3.90 9.88 -13.58
N ASP A 57 2.95 9.94 -12.64
CA ASP A 57 3.13 9.37 -11.30
C ASP A 57 2.97 7.84 -11.30
N ARG A 58 3.67 7.17 -10.38
CA ARG A 58 3.60 5.70 -10.22
C ARG A 58 3.51 5.29 -8.75
N LEU A 59 2.41 4.65 -8.38
CA LEU A 59 2.21 4.01 -7.08
C LEU A 59 2.03 2.50 -7.25
N SER A 60 2.71 1.71 -6.43
CA SER A 60 2.64 0.25 -6.46
C SER A 60 2.46 -0.33 -5.06
N LEU A 61 1.42 -1.15 -4.89
CA LEU A 61 1.17 -1.95 -3.71
C LEU A 61 1.27 -3.44 -4.06
N SER A 62 2.06 -4.18 -3.29
CA SER A 62 2.02 -5.65 -3.23
C SER A 62 1.76 -6.07 -1.79
N ALA A 63 0.69 -6.82 -1.57
CA ALA A 63 0.32 -7.32 -0.27
C ALA A 63 0.10 -8.83 -0.33
N ARG A 64 0.80 -9.57 0.54
CA ARG A 64 0.70 -11.03 0.59
C ARG A 64 0.18 -11.51 1.94
N ALA A 65 -0.92 -12.27 1.92
CA ALA A 65 -1.40 -13.04 3.06
C ALA A 65 -0.88 -14.48 2.93
N GLU A 66 0.08 -14.88 3.78
CA GLU A 66 0.51 -16.28 3.78
C GLU A 66 -0.57 -17.24 4.27
N ALA A 67 -0.33 -18.54 4.10
CA ALA A 67 -1.23 -19.57 4.60
C ALA A 67 -1.56 -19.37 6.08
N ARG A 68 -2.84 -19.52 6.42
CA ARG A 68 -3.38 -19.36 7.79
C ARG A 68 -3.15 -17.95 8.36
N THR A 69 -3.35 -16.93 7.53
CA THR A 69 -3.30 -15.53 7.95
C THR A 69 -4.54 -14.76 7.50
N THR A 70 -4.81 -13.67 8.21
CA THR A 70 -5.81 -12.67 7.82
C THR A 70 -5.11 -11.32 7.74
N LEU A 71 -5.19 -10.66 6.58
CA LEU A 71 -4.64 -9.35 6.34
C LEU A 71 -5.77 -8.38 5.99
N THR A 72 -5.88 -7.28 6.74
CA THR A 72 -6.86 -6.22 6.49
C THR A 72 -6.11 -4.94 6.14
N LEU A 73 -6.40 -4.41 4.96
CA LEU A 73 -5.83 -3.17 4.46
C LEU A 73 -6.94 -2.14 4.26
N SER A 74 -6.66 -0.91 4.66
CA SER A 74 -7.49 0.26 4.36
C SER A 74 -6.63 1.40 3.85
N THR A 75 -7.25 2.49 3.39
CA THR A 75 -6.58 3.75 3.12
C THR A 75 -7.08 4.81 4.10
N GLN A 76 -6.26 5.82 4.39
CA GLN A 76 -6.72 6.93 5.26
C GLN A 76 -7.84 7.74 4.60
N ALA A 77 -7.83 7.82 3.27
CA ALA A 77 -8.78 8.55 2.45
C ALA A 77 -8.86 7.95 1.04
N ALA A 78 -9.83 8.40 0.26
CA ALA A 78 -9.85 8.16 -1.18
C ALA A 78 -8.68 8.91 -1.86
N GLU A 79 -8.12 8.30 -2.90
CA GLU A 79 -7.04 8.91 -3.67
C GLU A 79 -7.57 10.05 -4.56
N ARG A 80 -6.86 11.19 -4.59
CA ARG A 80 -7.20 12.31 -5.47
C ARG A 80 -6.52 12.13 -6.82
N ILE A 81 -7.30 12.04 -7.89
CA ILE A 81 -6.78 11.96 -9.26
C ILE A 81 -6.91 13.33 -9.94
N TYR A 82 -5.79 13.90 -10.37
CA TYR A 82 -5.75 15.18 -11.08
C TYR A 82 -5.73 15.00 -12.60
N ARG A 83 -6.03 16.09 -13.32
CA ARG A 83 -5.91 16.15 -14.78
C ARG A 83 -4.45 15.87 -15.20
N ALA A 84 -4.27 14.87 -16.06
CA ALA A 84 -3.00 14.61 -16.74
C ALA A 84 -2.87 15.48 -18.00
N LEU A 85 -1.62 15.80 -18.38
CA LEU A 85 -1.31 16.45 -19.66
C LEU A 85 -1.45 15.44 -20.82
N PRO A 86 -1.65 15.89 -22.07
CA PRO A 86 -1.67 15.00 -23.23
C PRO A 86 -0.43 14.11 -23.29
N GLY A 87 -0.63 12.79 -23.42
CA GLY A 87 0.43 11.80 -23.49
C GLY A 87 1.00 11.35 -22.13
N GLU A 88 0.55 11.90 -21.01
CA GLU A 88 0.97 11.45 -19.68
C GLU A 88 -0.07 10.53 -19.03
N ILE A 89 0.41 9.50 -18.33
CA ILE A 89 -0.43 8.53 -17.63
C ILE A 89 0.07 8.42 -16.19
N GLY A 90 -0.81 8.66 -15.22
CA GLY A 90 -0.60 8.26 -13.82
C GLY A 90 -0.98 6.80 -13.64
N ARG A 91 -0.21 6.04 -12.87
CA ARG A 91 -0.44 4.60 -12.67
C ARG A 91 -0.50 4.23 -11.20
N ILE A 92 -1.54 3.50 -10.83
CA ILE A 92 -1.69 2.86 -9.52
C ILE A 92 -1.85 1.37 -9.78
N GLU A 93 -0.98 0.55 -9.20
CA GLU A 93 -1.02 -0.91 -9.29
C GLU A 93 -1.21 -1.51 -7.90
N THR A 94 -2.15 -2.46 -7.79
CA THR A 94 -2.44 -3.19 -6.56
C THR A 94 -2.39 -4.68 -6.87
N ARG A 95 -1.51 -5.41 -6.19
CA ARG A 95 -1.45 -6.88 -6.21
C ARG A 95 -1.72 -7.42 -4.82
N LEU A 96 -2.70 -8.32 -4.73
CA LEU A 96 -3.08 -9.04 -3.52
C LEU A 96 -2.88 -10.53 -3.77
N ASP A 97 -1.99 -11.16 -2.99
CA ASP A 97 -1.58 -12.56 -3.12
C ASP A 97 -1.82 -13.37 -1.83
#